data_AF-M7BPS9-F1
#
_entry.id   AF-M7BPS9-F1
#
_cell.length_a   1.000
_cell.length_b   1.000
_cell.length_c   1.000
_cell.angle_alpha   90.00
_cell.angle_beta   90.00
_cell.angle_gamma   90.00
#
_symmetry.space_group_name_H-M   'P 1'
#
loop_
_entity.id
_entity.type
_entity.pdbx_description
1 polymer ?
#
loop_
_entity_poly.entity_id
_entity_poly.type
_entity_poly.pdbx_seq_one_letter_code
_entity_poly.pdbx_strand_id
1 'polypeptide(L)'
;MEETSDSLFNVLSPLALGRVALPLHEGVAKLSNALCQTPASLAPISKKVECKYCVPAKGHEYLYTHPAPNSLVVESVNHRERQGQPAPTPKNKNQRLDSFRRKVYSSSSFQLRVANHQALLGWYEFNLWGSLHKSEDSLQECDRKEFKALVEEGAAAARASLQAASDAADTAAQSMASAVSRRQTS
;
A
#
# COMPACT_ATOMS: atom_id res chain seq x y z
N MET A 1 12.51 -17.54 -19.32
CA MET A 1 11.65 -16.85 -18.34
C MET A 1 11.04 -15.69 -19.09
N GLU A 2 9.77 -15.80 -19.40
CA GLU A 2 9.01 -14.76 -20.08
C GLU A 2 8.51 -13.83 -18.97
N GLU A 3 9.08 -12.63 -18.88
CA GLU A 3 8.54 -11.59 -18.02
C GLU A 3 7.14 -11.26 -18.53
N THR A 4 6.12 -11.75 -17.84
CA THR A 4 4.75 -11.24 -17.97
C THR A 4 4.79 -9.79 -17.53
N SER A 5 5.12 -8.89 -18.46
CA SER A 5 4.99 -7.44 -18.27
C SER A 5 3.57 -7.17 -17.80
N ASP A 6 3.46 -6.78 -16.53
CA ASP A 6 2.22 -6.71 -15.79
C ASP A 6 1.24 -5.78 -16.50
N SER A 7 0.24 -6.38 -17.17
CA SER A 7 -0.79 -5.70 -17.98
C SER A 7 -1.43 -4.51 -17.26
N LEU A 8 -1.47 -4.54 -15.94
CA LEU A 8 -2.09 -3.54 -15.10
C LEU A 8 -1.34 -2.19 -15.18
N PHE A 9 -0.01 -2.21 -15.18
CA PHE A 9 0.82 -1.00 -15.17
C PHE A 9 1.39 -0.62 -16.54
N ASN A 10 1.19 -1.43 -17.57
CA ASN A 10 1.55 -1.08 -18.96
C ASN A 10 0.86 0.21 -19.46
N VAL A 11 -0.21 0.65 -18.80
CA VAL A 11 -0.91 1.92 -19.06
C VAL A 11 -0.10 3.13 -18.60
N LEU A 12 0.81 2.96 -17.64
CA LEU A 12 1.73 3.98 -17.16
C LEU A 12 2.87 4.15 -18.18
N SER A 13 2.63 4.95 -19.22
CA SER A 13 3.73 5.42 -20.08
C SER A 13 4.66 6.34 -19.28
N PRO A 14 5.98 6.38 -19.58
CA PRO A 14 6.96 7.25 -18.90
C PRO A 14 6.76 8.75 -19.19
N LEU A 15 5.64 9.13 -19.80
CA LEU A 15 5.29 10.52 -19.99
C LEU A 15 5.21 11.16 -18.61
N ALA A 16 5.97 12.24 -18.41
CA ALA A 16 6.01 12.96 -17.15
C ALA A 16 4.59 13.38 -16.78
N LEU A 17 3.93 12.56 -15.96
CA LEU A 17 2.62 12.87 -15.43
C LEU A 17 2.83 14.18 -14.67
N GLY A 18 2.19 15.25 -15.15
CA GLY A 18 2.40 16.58 -14.60
C GLY A 18 2.25 16.53 -13.09
N ARG A 19 3.08 17.28 -12.36
CA ARG A 19 2.98 17.37 -10.90
C ARG A 19 1.64 18.02 -10.55
N VAL A 20 0.57 17.22 -10.45
CA VAL A 20 -0.74 17.71 -10.06
C VAL A 20 -0.73 17.87 -8.55
N ALA A 21 -0.54 19.10 -8.09
CA ALA A 21 -0.71 19.46 -6.69
C ALA A 21 -2.22 19.52 -6.39
N LEU A 22 -2.81 18.40 -5.99
CA LEU A 22 -4.19 18.38 -5.52
C LEU A 22 -4.27 18.95 -4.09
N PRO A 23 -5.26 19.81 -3.79
CA PRO A 23 -5.46 20.30 -2.43
C PRO A 23 -5.78 19.15 -1.47
N LEU A 24 -5.28 19.24 -0.23
CA LEU A 24 -5.59 18.24 0.79
C LEU A 24 -7.07 18.35 1.19
N HIS A 25 -7.84 17.30 0.92
CA HIS A 25 -9.24 17.24 1.29
C HIS A 25 -9.43 17.37 2.82
N GLU A 26 -10.38 18.18 3.27
CA GLU A 26 -10.58 18.52 4.70
C GLU A 26 -10.77 17.27 5.57
N GLY A 27 -11.50 16.27 5.07
CA GLY A 27 -11.67 15.00 5.78
C GLY A 27 -10.35 14.26 6.02
N VAL A 28 -9.42 14.31 5.05
CA VAL A 28 -8.08 13.69 5.18
C VAL A 28 -7.24 14.48 6.17
N ALA A 29 -7.28 15.81 6.11
CA ALA A 29 -6.60 16.68 7.06
C ALA A 29 -7.06 16.45 8.51
N LYS A 30 -8.38 16.30 8.75
CA LYS A 30 -8.91 15.99 10.08
C LYS A 30 -8.40 14.66 10.62
N LEU A 31 -8.37 13.63 9.78
CA LEU A 31 -7.84 12.32 10.15
C LEU A 31 -6.34 12.39 10.46
N SER A 32 -5.54 13.00 9.59
CA SER A 32 -4.08 13.12 9.82
C SER A 32 -3.76 13.92 11.08
N ASN A 33 -4.48 15.01 11.31
CA ASN A 33 -4.27 15.85 12.49
C ASN A 33 -4.60 15.09 13.78
N ALA A 34 -5.72 14.38 13.84
CA ALA A 34 -6.08 13.57 15.01
C ALA A 34 -5.02 12.49 15.32
N LEU A 35 -4.49 11.85 14.27
CA LEU A 35 -3.45 10.83 14.39
C LEU A 35 -2.11 11.39 14.89
N CYS A 36 -1.71 12.56 14.40
CA CYS A 36 -0.47 13.22 14.82
C CYS A 36 -0.48 13.66 16.28
N GLN A 37 -1.65 13.98 16.85
CA GLN A 37 -1.78 14.41 18.25
C GLN A 37 -1.63 13.27 19.26
N THR A 38 -1.89 12.01 18.89
CA THR A 38 -1.70 10.87 19.81
C THR A 38 -1.15 9.64 19.09
N PRO A 39 0.15 9.61 18.73
CA PRO A 39 0.72 8.52 17.94
C PRO A 39 0.73 7.17 18.66
N ALA A 40 0.78 7.19 20.01
CA ALA A 40 0.92 5.99 20.83
C ALA A 40 -0.40 5.25 21.08
N SER A 41 -1.55 5.91 20.93
CA SER A 41 -2.88 5.33 21.20
C SER A 41 -3.53 4.68 19.97
N LEU A 42 -2.81 4.63 18.85
CA LEU A 42 -3.31 4.06 17.61
C LEU A 42 -3.74 2.60 17.81
N ALA A 43 -5.06 2.42 17.76
CA ALA A 43 -5.69 1.12 17.74
C ALA A 43 -5.26 0.35 16.48
N PRO A 44 -5.13 -0.98 16.56
CA PRO A 44 -4.96 -1.80 15.39
C PRO A 44 -6.05 -1.52 14.35
N ILE A 45 -5.71 -1.70 13.07
CA ILE A 45 -6.66 -1.55 11.97
C ILE A 45 -7.89 -2.40 12.26
N SER A 46 -9.08 -1.80 12.14
CA SER A 46 -10.31 -2.53 12.45
C SER A 46 -10.49 -3.71 11.48
N LYS A 47 -10.85 -4.89 11.99
CA LYS A 47 -11.11 -6.09 11.18
C LYS A 47 -12.13 -5.84 10.05
N LYS A 48 -13.13 -5.00 10.32
CA LYS A 48 -14.17 -4.63 9.35
C LYS A 48 -13.59 -3.92 8.12
N VAL A 49 -12.59 -3.06 8.32
CA VAL A 49 -11.90 -2.36 7.23
C VAL A 49 -10.94 -3.31 6.51
N GLU A 50 -10.28 -4.19 7.25
CA GLU A 50 -9.39 -5.20 6.69
C GLU A 50 -10.10 -6.14 5.71
N CYS A 51 -11.32 -6.58 6.03
CA CYS A 51 -12.12 -7.44 5.17
C CYS A 51 -12.50 -6.82 3.81
N LYS A 52 -12.49 -5.48 3.67
CA LYS A 52 -12.85 -4.81 2.42
C LYS A 52 -11.80 -4.99 1.33
N TYR A 53 -10.55 -5.19 1.72
CA TYR A 53 -9.40 -5.25 0.82
C TYR A 53 -8.75 -6.64 0.84
N CYS A 54 -9.57 -7.69 0.97
CA CYS A 54 -9.07 -9.07 0.98
C CYS A 54 -8.49 -9.46 -0.38
N VAL A 55 -7.23 -9.86 -0.38
CA VAL A 55 -6.54 -10.54 -1.47
C VAL A 55 -6.52 -12.04 -1.19
N PRO A 56 -6.80 -12.94 -2.15
CA PRO A 56 -6.70 -14.38 -1.95
C PRO A 56 -5.35 -14.78 -1.36
N ALA A 57 -5.36 -15.54 -0.27
CA ALA A 57 -4.16 -15.83 0.50
C ALA A 57 -3.13 -16.69 -0.25
N LYS A 58 -3.58 -17.55 -1.17
CA LYS A 58 -2.72 -18.47 -1.92
C LYS A 58 -1.70 -17.68 -2.76
N GLY A 59 -0.41 -17.84 -2.46
CA GLY A 59 0.69 -17.12 -3.11
C GLY A 59 0.94 -15.70 -2.59
N HIS A 60 0.15 -15.24 -1.62
CA HIS A 60 0.24 -13.91 -1.01
C HIS A 60 0.20 -13.97 0.52
N GLU A 61 0.61 -15.10 1.11
CA GLU A 61 0.52 -15.39 2.54
C GLU A 61 1.32 -14.38 3.38
N TYR A 62 2.37 -13.79 2.80
CA TYR A 62 3.18 -12.74 3.40
C TYR A 62 2.38 -11.48 3.75
N LEU A 63 1.23 -11.24 3.10
CA LEU A 63 0.34 -10.12 3.42
C LEU A 63 -0.43 -10.33 4.73
N TYR A 64 -0.58 -11.57 5.17
CA TYR A 64 -1.38 -11.90 6.35
C TYR A 64 -0.53 -12.41 7.50
N THR A 65 0.68 -12.85 7.19
CA THR A 65 1.57 -13.50 8.13
C THR A 65 2.76 -12.61 8.40
N HIS A 66 3.03 -12.35 9.67
CA HIS A 66 4.32 -11.78 10.04
C HIS A 66 5.40 -12.82 9.81
N PRO A 67 6.50 -12.48 9.12
CA PRO A 67 7.63 -13.39 9.02
C PRO A 67 8.07 -13.76 10.44
N ALA A 68 8.29 -15.07 10.63
CA ALA A 68 8.85 -15.57 11.87
C ALA A 68 10.13 -14.76 12.18
N PRO A 69 10.42 -14.49 13.47
CA PRO A 69 11.72 -13.95 13.82
C PRO A 69 12.78 -14.98 13.42
N ASN A 70 13.34 -14.83 12.22
CA ASN A 70 14.49 -15.59 11.78
C ASN A 70 15.65 -15.12 12.66
N SER A 71 16.10 -15.92 13.63
CA SER A 71 17.53 -16.19 13.78
C SER A 71 17.82 -17.18 14.91
N LEU A 72 18.80 -18.03 14.62
CA LEU A 72 19.66 -18.77 15.52
C LEU A 72 20.24 -17.89 16.67
N VAL A 73 20.21 -16.56 16.54
CA VAL A 73 20.59 -15.58 17.57
C VAL A 73 19.50 -15.42 18.64
N VAL A 74 18.21 -15.45 18.29
CA VAL A 74 17.12 -15.45 19.30
C VAL A 74 17.12 -16.75 20.10
N GLU A 75 17.45 -17.87 19.46
CA GLU A 75 17.53 -19.17 20.13
C GLU A 75 18.75 -19.25 21.08
N SER A 76 19.89 -18.69 20.70
CA SER A 76 21.07 -18.59 21.59
C SER A 76 20.90 -17.59 22.75
N VAL A 77 20.15 -16.49 22.54
CA VAL A 77 19.76 -15.56 23.63
C VAL A 77 18.80 -16.24 24.61
N ASN A 78 17.81 -17.01 24.13
CA ASN A 78 16.92 -17.80 24.98
C ASN A 78 17.66 -18.93 25.73
N HIS A 79 18.66 -19.55 25.09
CA HIS A 79 19.49 -20.58 25.74
C HIS A 79 20.39 -19.98 26.84
N ARG A 80 20.84 -18.73 26.66
CA ARG A 80 21.62 -17.97 27.66
C ARG A 80 20.76 -17.46 28.82
N GLU A 81 19.49 -17.11 28.58
CA GLU A 81 18.51 -16.74 29.62
C GLU A 81 18.13 -17.96 30.49
N ARG A 82 18.11 -19.18 29.93
CA ARG A 82 17.95 -20.43 30.69
C ARG A 82 19.18 -20.83 31.52
N GLN A 83 20.36 -20.27 31.25
CA GLN A 83 21.62 -20.58 31.95
C GLN A 83 21.98 -19.60 33.09
N GLY A 84 21.04 -18.75 33.53
CA GLY A 84 21.15 -18.09 34.85
C GLY A 84 22.13 -16.92 34.96
N GLN A 85 22.41 -16.19 33.86
CA GLN A 85 23.19 -14.95 33.92
C GLN A 85 22.27 -13.71 33.90
N PRO A 86 22.16 -12.94 35.01
CA PRO A 86 21.38 -11.71 35.04
C PRO A 86 22.22 -10.55 34.49
N ALA A 87 21.98 -10.14 33.25
CA ALA A 87 22.42 -8.83 32.75
C ALA A 87 21.21 -7.88 32.65
N PRO A 88 21.28 -6.64 33.17
CA PRO A 88 20.16 -5.72 33.24
C PRO A 88 19.99 -4.99 31.90
N THR A 89 19.56 -5.72 30.86
CA THR A 89 18.97 -5.04 29.70
C THR A 89 17.49 -4.87 30.02
N PRO A 90 16.93 -3.64 29.99
CA PRO A 90 15.54 -3.45 30.37
C PRO A 90 14.65 -4.19 29.35
N LYS A 91 14.05 -5.29 29.82
CA LYS A 91 13.18 -6.21 29.07
C LYS A 91 12.10 -5.48 28.25
N ASN A 92 11.75 -4.26 28.66
CA ASN A 92 10.76 -3.38 28.01
C ASN A 92 11.19 -2.78 26.65
N LYS A 93 12.49 -2.57 26.37
CA LYS A 93 12.94 -1.87 25.16
C LYS A 93 12.79 -2.75 23.92
N ASN A 94 13.25 -3.99 23.99
CA ASN A 94 13.17 -4.96 22.89
C ASN A 94 11.72 -5.35 22.59
N GLN A 95 10.89 -5.51 23.64
CA GLN A 95 9.46 -5.80 23.49
C GLN A 95 8.67 -4.64 22.85
N ARG A 96 8.99 -3.40 23.21
CA ARG A 96 8.39 -2.20 22.60
C ARG A 96 8.79 -2.07 21.13
N LEU A 97 10.05 -2.32 20.81
CA LEU A 97 10.57 -2.27 19.44
C LEU A 97 9.96 -3.36 18.56
N ASP A 98 9.81 -4.59 19.08
CA ASP A 98 9.14 -5.66 18.34
C ASP A 98 7.65 -5.36 18.10
N SER A 99 6.94 -4.84 19.11
CA SER A 99 5.54 -4.43 18.98
C SER A 99 5.38 -3.33 17.92
N PHE A 100 6.30 -2.36 17.89
CA PHE A 100 6.35 -1.31 16.88
C PHE A 100 6.58 -1.89 15.47
N ARG A 101 7.54 -2.80 15.31
CA ARG A 101 7.83 -3.46 14.02
C ARG A 101 6.63 -4.25 13.50
N ARG A 102 5.92 -5.00 14.37
CA ARG A 102 4.69 -5.70 14.00
C ARG A 102 3.63 -4.72 13.50
N LYS A 103 3.39 -3.62 14.22
CA LYS A 103 2.44 -2.59 13.80
C LYS A 103 2.79 -2.00 12.43
N VAL A 104 4.06 -1.65 12.20
CA VAL A 104 4.52 -1.15 10.90
C VAL A 104 4.27 -2.19 9.82
N TYR A 105 4.65 -3.45 10.03
CA TYR A 105 4.41 -4.52 9.05
C TYR A 105 2.93 -4.70 8.73
N SER A 106 2.06 -4.79 9.74
CA SER A 106 0.61 -4.95 9.53
C SER A 106 0.03 -3.75 8.79
N SER A 107 0.46 -2.53 9.14
CA SER A 107 -0.02 -1.31 8.50
C SER A 107 0.41 -1.23 7.04
N SER A 108 1.67 -1.50 6.76
CA SER A 108 2.21 -1.49 5.39
C SER A 108 1.60 -2.60 4.55
N SER A 109 1.40 -3.80 5.11
CA SER A 109 0.72 -4.86 4.40
C SER A 109 -0.73 -4.52 4.06
N PHE A 110 -1.44 -3.89 5.00
CA PHE A 110 -2.78 -3.37 4.73
C PHE A 110 -2.77 -2.29 3.64
N GLN A 111 -1.82 -1.36 3.68
CA GLN A 111 -1.65 -0.34 2.65
C GLN A 111 -1.38 -0.96 1.26
N LEU A 112 -0.59 -2.02 1.19
CA LEU A 112 -0.33 -2.75 -0.06
C LEU A 112 -1.61 -3.37 -0.62
N ARG A 113 -2.49 -3.91 0.22
CA ARG A 113 -3.81 -4.44 -0.21
C ARG A 113 -4.75 -3.34 -0.69
N VAL A 114 -4.76 -2.19 -0.03
CA VAL A 114 -5.52 -1.01 -0.48
C VAL A 114 -5.00 -0.53 -1.83
N ALA A 115 -3.68 -0.41 -1.99
CA ALA A 115 -3.04 -0.02 -3.24
C ALA A 115 -3.38 -0.99 -4.38
N ASN A 116 -3.32 -2.30 -4.13
CA ASN A 116 -3.74 -3.30 -5.12
C ASN A 116 -5.20 -3.11 -5.57
N HIS A 117 -6.11 -2.86 -4.62
CA HIS A 117 -7.52 -2.61 -4.94
C HIS A 117 -7.70 -1.32 -5.76
N GLN A 118 -7.01 -0.23 -5.39
CA GLN A 118 -7.02 1.02 -6.13
C GLN A 118 -6.46 0.85 -7.55
N ALA A 119 -5.40 0.06 -7.71
CA ALA A 119 -4.80 -0.20 -9.00
C ALA A 119 -5.77 -0.96 -9.93
N LEU A 120 -6.44 -2.00 -9.43
CA LEU A 120 -7.46 -2.73 -10.18
C LEU A 120 -8.62 -1.81 -10.60
N LEU A 121 -9.15 -1.00 -9.67
CA LEU A 121 -10.22 -0.06 -9.97
C LEU A 121 -9.80 0.97 -11.04
N GLY A 122 -8.64 1.60 -10.88
CA GLY A 122 -8.13 2.57 -11.86
C GLY A 122 -7.89 1.93 -13.24
N TRP A 123 -7.46 0.67 -13.29
CA TRP A 123 -7.33 -0.07 -14.55
C TRP A 123 -8.69 -0.32 -15.21
N TYR A 124 -9.70 -0.72 -14.44
CA TYR A 124 -11.07 -0.87 -14.95
C TYR A 124 -11.65 0.47 -15.45
N GLU A 125 -11.47 1.56 -14.69
CA GLU A 125 -11.90 2.90 -15.10
C GLU A 125 -11.21 3.34 -16.40
N PHE A 126 -9.90 3.12 -16.52
CA PHE A 126 -9.15 3.44 -17.73
C PHE A 126 -9.71 2.70 -18.96
N ASN A 127 -9.97 1.40 -18.83
CA ASN A 127 -10.55 0.60 -19.91
C ASN A 127 -11.99 1.00 -20.24
N LEU A 128 -12.77 1.41 -19.22
CA LEU A 128 -14.12 1.93 -19.40
C LEU A 128 -14.10 3.22 -20.22
N TRP A 129 -13.25 4.19 -19.87
CA TRP A 129 -13.07 5.43 -20.64
C TRP A 129 -12.58 5.16 -22.06
N GLY A 130 -11.63 4.21 -22.23
CA GLY A 130 -11.17 3.78 -23.55
C GLY A 130 -12.27 3.11 -24.39
N SER A 131 -13.26 2.47 -23.75
CA SER A 131 -14.43 1.91 -24.44
C SER A 131 -15.45 2.99 -24.78
N LEU A 132 -15.63 3.98 -23.90
CA LEU A 132 -16.50 5.13 -24.14
C LEU A 132 -16.01 5.95 -25.35
N HIS A 133 -14.69 6.11 -25.52
CA HIS A 133 -14.11 6.74 -26.71
C HIS A 133 -14.58 6.08 -28.02
N LYS A 134 -14.82 4.76 -28.04
CA LYS A 134 -15.27 4.06 -29.26
C LYS A 134 -16.72 4.36 -29.63
N SER A 135 -17.50 4.94 -28.71
CA SER A 135 -18.89 5.35 -28.95
C SER A 135 -19.03 6.77 -29.50
N GLU A 136 -17.92 7.50 -29.65
CA GLU A 136 -17.87 8.88 -30.16
C GLU A 136 -18.55 9.03 -31.53
N ASP A 137 -18.38 8.04 -32.41
CA ASP A 137 -18.92 8.08 -33.78
C ASP A 137 -20.45 8.09 -33.84
N SER A 138 -21.12 7.68 -32.76
CA SER A 138 -22.58 7.68 -32.64
C SER A 138 -23.17 9.02 -32.17
N LEU A 139 -22.34 9.96 -31.73
CA LEU A 139 -22.77 11.27 -31.24
C LEU A 139 -22.97 12.28 -32.39
N GLN A 140 -23.89 13.22 -32.15
CA GLN A 140 -24.07 14.39 -33.01
C GLN A 140 -22.79 15.24 -33.01
N GLU A 141 -22.48 15.84 -34.15
CA GLU A 141 -21.21 16.55 -34.37
C GLU A 141 -21.01 17.75 -33.42
N CYS A 142 -22.09 18.36 -32.94
CA CYS A 142 -22.04 19.43 -31.94
C CYS A 142 -21.52 18.98 -30.56
N ASP A 143 -21.79 17.73 -30.16
CA ASP A 143 -21.50 17.23 -28.82
C ASP A 143 -20.16 16.46 -28.74
N ARG A 144 -19.59 16.08 -29.89
CA ARG A 144 -18.36 15.27 -29.98
C ARG A 144 -17.18 15.92 -29.27
N LYS A 145 -17.02 17.24 -29.40
CA LYS A 145 -15.87 17.96 -28.83
C LYS A 145 -15.88 17.92 -27.29
N GLU A 146 -17.05 18.16 -26.68
CA GLU A 146 -17.20 18.12 -25.23
C GLU A 146 -17.08 16.69 -24.69
N PHE A 147 -17.68 15.73 -25.40
CA PHE A 147 -17.55 14.31 -25.08
C PHE A 147 -16.09 13.83 -25.10
N LYS A 148 -15.34 14.19 -26.15
CA LYS A 148 -13.93 13.83 -26.27
C LYS A 148 -13.09 14.41 -25.12
N ALA A 149 -13.28 15.69 -24.80
CA ALA A 149 -12.58 16.32 -23.69
C ALA A 149 -12.87 15.60 -22.35
N LEU A 150 -14.14 15.22 -22.11
CA LEU A 150 -14.54 14.51 -20.91
C LEU A 150 -13.92 13.11 -20.83
N VAL A 151 -13.90 12.37 -21.95
CA VAL A 151 -13.28 11.03 -22.01
C VAL A 151 -11.77 11.11 -21.79
N GLU A 152 -11.09 12.09 -22.39
CA GLU A 152 -9.66 12.33 -22.21
C GLU A 152 -9.34 12.69 -20.75
N GLU A 153 -10.13 13.57 -20.13
CA GLU A 153 -9.98 13.94 -18.72
C GLU A 153 -10.21 12.75 -17.79
N GLY A 154 -11.27 11.96 -18.02
CA GLY A 154 -11.56 10.74 -17.26
C GLY A 154 -10.45 9.70 -17.37
N ALA A 155 -9.92 9.48 -18.58
CA ALA A 155 -8.79 8.60 -18.79
C ALA A 155 -7.51 9.11 -18.10
N ALA A 156 -7.25 10.43 -18.12
CA ALA A 156 -6.12 11.03 -17.42
C ALA A 156 -6.24 10.87 -15.89
N ALA A 157 -7.44 11.07 -15.33
CA ALA A 157 -7.71 10.86 -13.92
C ALA A 157 -7.49 9.39 -13.51
N ALA A 158 -7.96 8.42 -14.31
CA ALA A 158 -7.73 7.00 -14.06
C ALA A 158 -6.23 6.64 -14.05
N ARG A 159 -5.43 7.21 -14.97
CA ARG A 159 -3.97 7.04 -14.98
C ARG A 159 -3.30 7.63 -13.74
N ALA A 160 -3.73 8.81 -13.29
CA ALA A 160 -3.21 9.42 -12.08
C ALA A 160 -3.51 8.57 -10.84
N SER A 161 -4.71 7.99 -10.75
CA SER A 161 -5.07 7.04 -9.69
C SER A 161 -4.21 5.77 -9.72
N LEU A 162 -3.95 5.22 -10.91
CA LEU A 162 -3.05 4.06 -11.09
C LEU A 162 -1.62 4.37 -10.63
N GLN A 163 -1.09 5.55 -10.97
CA GLN A 163 0.24 5.97 -10.54
C GLN A 163 0.30 6.12 -9.02
N ALA A 164 -0.68 6.79 -8.41
CA ALA A 164 -0.75 6.94 -6.95
C ALA A 164 -0.84 5.59 -6.23
N ALA A 165 -1.56 4.62 -6.80
CA ALA A 165 -1.62 3.25 -6.28
C ALA A 165 -0.25 2.56 -6.38
N SER A 166 0.47 2.71 -7.50
CA SER A 166 1.84 2.19 -7.67
C SER A 166 2.81 2.77 -6.64
N ASP A 167 2.80 4.09 -6.46
CA ASP A 167 3.68 4.78 -5.51
C ASP A 167 3.37 4.37 -4.05
N ALA A 168 2.09 4.18 -3.74
CA ALA A 168 1.65 3.68 -2.44
C ALA A 168 2.09 2.22 -2.20
N ALA A 169 2.04 1.37 -3.24
CA ALA A 169 2.50 -0.01 -3.17
C ALA A 169 4.01 -0.09 -2.94
N ASP A 170 4.81 0.71 -3.66
CA ASP A 170 6.26 0.79 -3.46
C ASP A 170 6.61 1.27 -2.04
N THR A 171 5.97 2.36 -1.58
CA THR A 171 6.16 2.87 -0.22
C THR A 171 5.82 1.83 0.85
N ALA A 172 4.73 1.07 0.64
CA ALA A 172 4.34 -0.02 1.51
C ALA A 172 5.37 -1.16 1.51
N ALA A 173 5.85 -1.58 0.34
CA ALA A 173 6.86 -2.61 0.20
C ALA A 173 8.18 -2.22 0.90
N GLN A 174 8.65 -0.99 0.71
CA GLN A 174 9.84 -0.45 1.39
C GLN A 174 9.67 -0.40 2.92
N SER A 175 8.48 -0.05 3.39
CA SER A 175 8.15 -0.04 4.82
C SER A 175 8.13 -1.46 5.42
N MET A 176 7.57 -2.44 4.69
CA MET A 176 7.63 -3.85 5.07
C MET A 176 9.08 -4.35 5.12
N ALA A 177 9.89 -4.08 4.09
CA ALA A 177 11.29 -4.44 4.02
C ALA A 177 12.10 -3.85 5.20
N SER A 178 11.86 -2.57 5.52
CA SER A 178 12.49 -1.89 6.67
C SER A 178 12.12 -2.52 8.01
N ALA A 179 10.85 -2.94 8.18
CA ALA A 179 10.39 -3.63 9.38
C ALA A 179 11.03 -5.02 9.54
N VAL A 180 11.26 -5.73 8.43
CA VAL A 180 11.91 -7.04 8.40
C VAL A 180 13.42 -6.95 8.59
N SER A 181 14.12 -6.08 7.86
CA SER A 181 15.58 -5.92 7.94
C SER A 181 16.04 -5.57 9.37
N ARG A 182 15.32 -4.67 10.05
CA ARG A 182 15.63 -4.34 11.45
C ARG A 182 15.48 -5.53 12.41
N ARG A 183 14.72 -6.58 12.06
CA ARG A 183 14.61 -7.82 12.87
C ARG A 183 15.82 -8.74 12.75
N GLN A 184 16.60 -8.64 11.66
CA GLN A 184 17.74 -9.52 11.42
C GLN A 184 19.04 -8.99 12.04
N THR A 185 19.09 -7.71 12.42
CA THR A 185 20.27 -7.04 12.97
C THR A 185 20.17 -6.69 14.46
N SER A 186 19.19 -7.25 15.20
CA SER A 186 18.98 -7.02 16.65
C SER A 186 19.20 -8.27 17.46
#